data_AF-A0A8T4TUW2-F1
#
_entry.id   AF-A0A8T4TUW2-F1
#
_cell.length_a   1.000
_cell.length_b   1.000
_cell.length_c   1.000
_cell.angle_alpha   90.00
_cell.angle_beta   90.00
_cell.angle_gamma   90.00
#
_symmetry.space_group_name_H-M   'P 1'
#
loop_
_entity.id
_entity.type
_entity.pdbx_description
1 polymer ?
#
loop_
_entity_poly.entity_id
_entity_poly.type
_entity_poly.pdbx_seq_one_letter_code
_entity_poly.pdbx_strand_id
1 'polypeptide(L)'
;MILGKVNLISIKLIKYDRVADSFEYELVYNIEGVLRRFVRKGAPKNSDVMVEDIINELRNLNKEKVEVWDNSTLDTFSRMDTEDIDNVRKHLMYFFRRVTDKITEFKQNKSADGYLARYNSIVGFSIKFN
;
A
#
# COMPACT_ATOMS: atom_id res chain seq x y z
N MET A 1 -24.86 14.76 2.80
CA MET A 1 -24.20 13.62 3.47
C MET A 1 -22.95 13.30 2.67
N ILE A 2 -21.77 13.63 3.19
CA ILE A 2 -20.50 13.33 2.51
C ILE A 2 -19.99 12.04 3.15
N LEU A 3 -20.12 10.94 2.43
CA LEU A 3 -19.47 9.68 2.78
C LEU A 3 -17.95 9.90 2.72
N GLY A 4 -17.22 9.40 3.72
CA GLY A 4 -15.78 9.52 3.74
C GLY A 4 -15.15 8.70 2.61
N LYS A 5 -14.74 9.36 1.53
CA LYS A 5 -14.11 8.70 0.37
C LYS A 5 -12.63 8.47 0.60
N VAL A 6 -12.17 7.25 0.36
CA VAL A 6 -10.74 6.88 0.35
C VAL A 6 -10.35 6.38 -1.02
N ASN A 7 -9.44 7.11 -1.65
CA ASN A 7 -8.90 6.74 -2.95
C ASN A 7 -7.38 6.58 -2.82
N LEU A 8 -6.87 5.39 -3.16
CA LEU A 8 -5.43 5.22 -3.37
C LEU A 8 -5.05 5.92 -4.68
N ILE A 9 -4.27 6.99 -4.60
CA ILE A 9 -3.85 7.80 -5.75
C ILE A 9 -2.62 7.20 -6.42
N SER A 10 -1.65 6.77 -5.61
CA SER A 10 -0.45 6.12 -6.13
C SER A 10 0.21 5.23 -5.10
N ILE A 11 0.88 4.21 -5.60
CA ILE A 11 1.78 3.36 -4.84
C ILE A 11 3.12 3.26 -5.57
N LYS A 12 4.21 3.42 -4.83
CA LYS A 12 5.56 3.47 -5.39
C LYS A 12 6.51 2.60 -4.59
N LEU A 13 7.22 1.70 -5.27
CA LEU A 13 8.40 1.06 -4.69
C LEU A 13 9.52 2.11 -4.66
N ILE A 14 10.07 2.40 -3.48
CA ILE A 14 11.20 3.32 -3.32
C ILE A 14 12.50 2.55 -3.57
N LYS A 15 12.71 1.48 -2.80
CA LYS A 15 13.89 0.63 -2.89
C LYS A 15 13.56 -0.79 -2.43
N TYR A 16 14.27 -1.77 -2.98
CA TYR A 16 14.38 -3.12 -2.43
C TYR A 16 15.81 -3.35 -1.96
N ASP A 17 16.00 -3.84 -0.74
CA ASP A 17 17.27 -4.29 -0.17
C ASP A 17 17.32 -5.82 -0.18
N ARG A 18 18.27 -6.37 -0.94
CA ARG A 18 18.43 -7.81 -1.11
C ARG A 18 18.98 -8.50 0.14
N VAL A 19 19.84 -7.84 0.91
CA VAL A 19 20.50 -8.44 2.09
C VAL A 19 19.49 -8.62 3.21
N ALA A 20 18.67 -7.59 3.45
CA ALA A 20 17.60 -7.64 4.43
C ALA A 20 16.32 -8.34 3.92
N ASP A 21 16.28 -8.71 2.64
CA ASP A 21 15.09 -9.19 1.92
C ASP A 21 13.83 -8.33 2.21
N SER A 22 14.01 -7.01 2.15
CA SER A 22 12.99 -6.04 2.52
C SER A 22 12.92 -4.91 1.51
N PHE A 23 11.77 -4.25 1.41
CA PHE A 23 11.61 -3.08 0.55
C PHE A 23 10.90 -1.95 1.26
N GLU A 24 11.10 -0.75 0.74
CA GLU A 24 10.42 0.47 1.16
C GLU A 24 9.48 0.92 0.06
N TYR A 25 8.25 1.29 0.43
CA TYR A 25 7.25 1.75 -0.51
C TYR A 25 6.48 2.95 0.03
N GLU A 26 6.05 3.81 -0.87
CA GLU A 26 5.22 4.98 -0.58
C GLU A 26 3.79 4.70 -1.03
N LEU A 27 2.84 5.01 -0.15
CA LEU A 27 1.42 5.04 -0.42
C LEU A 27 0.96 6.49 -0.40
N VAL A 28 0.22 6.90 -1.43
CA VAL A 28 -0.42 8.22 -1.48
C VAL A 28 -1.93 8.00 -1.56
N TYR A 29 -2.64 8.42 -0.52
CA TYR A 29 -4.10 8.37 -0.44
C TYR A 29 -4.69 9.76 -0.52
N ASN A 30 -5.88 9.86 -1.08
CA ASN A 30 -6.80 10.94 -0.82
C ASN A 30 -7.85 10.43 0.18
N ILE A 31 -7.88 11.02 1.36
CA ILE A 31 -8.88 10.75 2.40
C ILE A 31 -9.68 12.03 2.57
N GLU A 32 -10.93 12.04 2.10
CA GLU A 32 -11.85 13.17 2.24
C GLU A 32 -11.31 14.52 1.71
N GLY A 33 -10.59 14.48 0.59
CA GLY A 33 -9.97 15.67 -0.01
C GLY A 33 -8.58 16.00 0.55
N VAL A 34 -8.13 15.29 1.58
CA VAL A 34 -6.79 15.48 2.16
C VAL A 34 -5.84 14.41 1.63
N LEU A 35 -4.77 14.85 0.96
CA LEU A 35 -3.70 13.96 0.55
C LEU A 35 -2.86 13.52 1.74
N ARG A 36 -2.70 12.21 1.92
CA ARG A 36 -1.81 11.62 2.91
C ARG A 36 -0.76 10.75 2.24
N ARG A 37 0.47 10.86 2.73
CA ARG A 37 1.61 10.06 2.25
C ARG A 37 2.15 9.21 3.39
N PHE A 38 2.33 7.93 3.13
CA PHE A 38 2.89 6.99 4.09
C PHE A 38 4.04 6.24 3.45
N VAL A 39 5.20 6.29 4.08
CA VAL A 39 6.36 5.48 3.71
C VAL A 39 6.42 4.31 4.66
N ARG A 40 6.41 3.09 4.10
CA ARG A 40 6.39 1.84 4.86
C ARG A 40 7.48 0.91 4.40
N LYS A 41 7.86 0.01 5.30
CA LYS A 41 8.74 -1.11 5.00
C LYS A 41 7.93 -2.39 4.90
N GLY A 42 8.39 -3.29 4.05
CA GLY A 42 7.73 -4.56 3.77
C GLY A 42 8.71 -5.66 3.38
N ALA A 43 8.20 -6.89 3.32
CA ALA A 43 8.95 -8.05 2.84
C ALA A 43 8.09 -8.82 1.83
N PRO A 44 8.67 -9.37 0.74
CA PRO A 44 7.89 -10.00 -0.33
C PRO A 44 7.02 -11.16 0.18
N LYS A 45 7.55 -11.95 1.12
CA LYS A 45 6.85 -13.08 1.75
C LYS A 45 5.62 -12.69 2.58
N ASN A 46 5.47 -11.41 2.93
CA ASN A 46 4.39 -10.91 3.78
C ASN A 46 3.41 -10.01 2.99
N SER A 47 3.38 -10.08 1.65
CA SER A 47 2.56 -9.20 0.82
C SER A 47 1.09 -9.18 1.23
N ASP A 48 0.51 -10.34 1.50
CA ASP A 48 -0.92 -10.46 1.82
C ASP A 48 -1.23 -9.89 3.20
N VAL A 49 -0.34 -10.14 4.17
CA VAL A 49 -0.45 -9.57 5.52
C VAL A 49 -0.36 -8.03 5.45
N MET A 50 0.57 -7.50 4.67
CA MET A 50 0.71 -6.05 4.49
C MET A 50 -0.52 -5.41 3.85
N VAL A 51 -1.14 -6.07 2.87
CA VAL A 51 -2.41 -5.60 2.28
C VAL A 51 -3.46 -5.48 3.36
N GLU A 52 -3.68 -6.53 4.15
CA GLU A 52 -4.72 -6.51 5.19
C GLU A 52 -4.41 -5.52 6.32
N ASP A 53 -3.14 -5.35 6.70
CA ASP A 53 -2.72 -4.34 7.68
C ASP A 53 -3.07 -2.92 7.19
N ILE A 54 -2.76 -2.60 5.93
CA ILE A 54 -3.09 -1.31 5.33
C ILE A 54 -4.61 -1.11 5.28
N ILE A 55 -5.37 -2.14 4.89
CA ILE A 55 -6.83 -2.06 4.82
C ILE A 55 -7.44 -1.86 6.22
N ASN A 56 -6.93 -2.56 7.22
CA ASN A 56 -7.38 -2.42 8.60
C ASN A 56 -7.05 -1.04 9.17
N GLU A 57 -5.89 -0.48 8.83
CA GLU A 57 -5.54 0.89 9.22
C GLU A 57 -6.47 1.92 8.58
N LEU A 58 -6.76 1.80 7.28
CA LEU A 58 -7.73 2.68 6.61
C LEU A 58 -9.12 2.59 7.24
N ARG A 59 -9.54 1.38 7.64
CA ARG A 59 -10.79 1.16 8.39
C ARG A 59 -10.75 1.79 9.79
N ASN A 60 -9.62 1.73 10.49
CA ASN A 60 -9.48 2.30 11.84
C ASN A 60 -9.39 3.83 11.84
N LEU A 61 -8.68 4.42 10.87
CA LEU A 61 -8.67 5.87 10.64
C LEU A 61 -10.09 6.44 10.40
N ASN A 62 -11.01 5.60 9.93
CA ASN A 62 -12.42 5.94 9.84
C ASN A 62 -13.11 5.90 11.22
N LYS A 63 -12.89 4.82 11.98
CA LYS A 63 -13.54 4.61 13.28
C LYS A 63 -13.17 5.66 14.33
N GLU A 64 -11.90 6.07 14.41
CA GLU A 64 -11.45 7.08 15.39
C GLU A 64 -12.13 8.44 15.19
N LYS A 65 -12.58 8.77 13.98
CA LYS A 65 -13.35 10.00 13.73
C LYS A 65 -14.81 9.88 14.20
N VAL A 66 -15.36 8.67 14.23
CA VAL A 66 -16.77 8.41 14.61
C VAL A 66 -16.96 8.53 16.11
N GLU A 67 -15.97 8.11 16.93
CA GLU A 67 -16.07 8.21 18.40
C GLU A 67 -16.03 9.66 18.91
N VAL A 68 -15.44 10.60 18.16
CA VAL A 68 -15.33 12.01 18.57
C VAL A 68 -16.64 12.79 18.33
N TRP A 69 -17.60 12.25 17.55
CA TRP A 69 -18.76 12.97 17.01
C TRP A 69 -20.13 12.40 17.41
N ASP A 70 -20.27 11.98 18.67
CA ASP A 70 -21.55 11.86 19.39
C ASP A 70 -22.38 10.56 19.23
N ASN A 71 -22.86 10.09 20.39
CA ASN A 71 -23.64 8.88 20.67
C ASN A 71 -25.08 8.92 20.15
N SER A 72 -25.42 9.86 19.25
CA SER A 72 -26.82 10.15 18.89
C SER A 72 -27.13 10.05 17.38
N THR A 73 -26.11 9.87 16.52
CA THR A 73 -26.26 9.94 15.04
C THR A 73 -25.61 8.76 14.31
N LEU A 74 -25.71 7.56 14.90
CA LEU A 74 -24.96 6.36 14.51
C LEU A 74 -25.26 5.77 13.12
N ASP A 75 -26.34 6.19 12.46
CA ASP A 75 -26.77 5.59 11.18
C ASP A 75 -26.33 6.36 9.93
N THR A 76 -25.74 7.54 10.06
CA THR A 76 -25.57 8.46 8.91
C THR A 76 -24.12 8.78 8.54
N PHE A 77 -23.10 8.37 9.31
CA PHE A 77 -21.73 8.86 9.09
C PHE A 77 -20.60 7.85 8.93
N SER A 78 -20.84 6.54 8.95
CA SER A 78 -19.73 5.58 9.16
C SER A 78 -19.62 4.44 8.16
N ARG A 79 -19.95 4.68 6.89
CA ARG A 79 -19.68 3.69 5.84
C ARG A 79 -18.77 4.32 4.79
N MET A 80 -17.47 4.07 4.91
CA MET A 80 -16.67 3.98 3.68
C MET A 80 -17.38 2.97 2.79
N ASP A 81 -17.55 3.31 1.52
CA ASP A 81 -18.13 2.36 0.58
C ASP A 81 -17.27 1.10 0.62
N THR A 82 -17.88 -0.04 0.87
CA THR A 82 -17.20 -1.34 0.79
C THR A 82 -16.52 -1.51 -0.57
N GLU A 83 -17.08 -0.89 -1.61
CA GLU A 83 -16.51 -0.84 -2.95
C GLU A 83 -15.17 -0.09 -3.00
N ASP A 84 -15.04 1.04 -2.30
CA ASP A 84 -13.80 1.84 -2.25
C ASP A 84 -12.66 1.04 -1.59
N ILE A 85 -12.95 0.38 -0.47
CA ILE A 85 -11.97 -0.44 0.26
C ILE A 85 -11.56 -1.67 -0.55
N ASP A 86 -12.51 -2.35 -1.20
CA ASP A 86 -12.21 -3.49 -2.05
C ASP A 86 -11.39 -3.08 -3.29
N ASN A 87 -11.63 -1.89 -3.83
CA ASN A 87 -10.83 -1.34 -4.92
C ASN A 87 -9.39 -1.04 -4.47
N VAL A 88 -9.21 -0.42 -3.30
CA VAL A 88 -7.89 -0.21 -2.70
C VAL A 88 -7.18 -1.55 -2.48
N ARG A 89 -7.88 -2.56 -1.95
CA ARG A 89 -7.31 -3.91 -1.77
C ARG A 89 -6.79 -4.49 -3.09
N LYS A 90 -7.59 -4.44 -4.16
CA LYS A 90 -7.19 -4.93 -5.50
C LYS A 90 -5.93 -4.23 -6.01
N HIS A 91 -5.85 -2.91 -5.86
CA HIS A 91 -4.69 -2.12 -6.27
C HIS A 91 -3.43 -2.46 -5.48
N LEU A 92 -3.55 -2.66 -4.16
CA LEU A 92 -2.43 -3.08 -3.31
C LEU A 92 -1.95 -4.48 -3.69
N MET A 93 -2.85 -5.44 -3.84
CA MET A 93 -2.51 -6.80 -4.27
C MET A 93 -1.80 -6.81 -5.63
N TYR A 94 -2.31 -6.03 -6.59
CA TYR A 94 -1.68 -5.88 -7.90
C TYR A 94 -0.25 -5.33 -7.80
N PHE A 95 -0.05 -4.27 -7.01
CA PHE A 95 1.27 -3.70 -6.80
C PHE A 95 2.24 -4.69 -6.15
N PHE A 96 1.86 -5.33 -5.04
CA PHE A 96 2.76 -6.23 -4.33
C PHE A 96 3.09 -7.46 -5.16
N ARG A 97 2.15 -7.97 -5.96
CA ARG A 97 2.44 -9.03 -6.95
C ARG A 97 3.53 -8.58 -7.92
N ARG A 98 3.40 -7.38 -8.50
CA ARG A 98 4.41 -6.81 -9.42
C ARG A 98 5.77 -6.62 -8.76
N VAL A 99 5.80 -6.22 -7.49
CA VAL A 99 7.04 -6.12 -6.70
C VAL A 99 7.67 -7.50 -6.52
N THR A 100 6.90 -8.50 -6.12
CA THR A 100 7.37 -9.88 -5.94
C THR A 100 7.89 -10.47 -7.25
N ASP A 101 7.21 -10.25 -8.37
CA ASP A 101 7.67 -10.68 -9.70
C ASP A 101 9.03 -10.04 -10.02
N LYS A 102 9.16 -8.72 -9.83
CA LYS A 102 10.41 -7.98 -10.07
C LYS A 102 11.56 -8.44 -9.18
N ILE A 103 11.28 -8.73 -7.92
CA ILE A 103 12.27 -9.27 -6.98
C ILE A 103 12.68 -10.69 -7.40
N THR A 104 11.75 -11.49 -7.88
CA THR A 104 12.02 -12.85 -8.38
C THR A 104 12.90 -12.82 -9.63
N GLU A 105 12.53 -11.99 -10.62
CA GLU A 105 13.35 -11.73 -11.82
C GLU A 105 14.77 -11.29 -11.44
N PHE A 106 14.87 -10.35 -10.51
CA PHE A 106 16.15 -9.84 -10.03
C PHE A 106 16.99 -10.91 -9.33
N LYS A 107 16.39 -11.77 -8.49
CA LYS A 107 17.07 -12.89 -7.84
C LYS A 107 17.50 -13.98 -8.83
N GLN A 108 16.73 -14.20 -9.90
CA GLN A 108 16.94 -15.28 -10.88
C GLN A 108 17.89 -14.91 -12.03
N ASN A 109 18.27 -13.64 -12.20
CA ASN A 109 19.26 -13.21 -13.18
C ASN A 109 20.66 -13.80 -12.85
N LYS A 110 20.90 -15.03 -13.30
CA LYS A 110 22.11 -15.84 -13.07
C LYS A 110 23.31 -15.51 -13.96
N SER A 111 23.25 -14.52 -14.84
CA SER A 111 24.26 -14.34 -15.89
C SER A 111 25.44 -13.42 -15.55
N ALA A 112 25.57 -12.96 -14.30
CA ALA A 112 26.86 -12.49 -13.80
C ALA A 112 26.81 -12.40 -12.28
N ASP A 113 27.52 -13.28 -11.58
CA ASP A 113 27.82 -13.14 -10.15
C ASP A 113 28.40 -11.73 -9.85
N GLY A 114 29.10 -11.12 -10.81
CA GLY A 114 29.55 -9.73 -10.75
C GLY A 114 28.47 -8.64 -10.92
N TYR A 115 27.33 -8.94 -11.57
CA TYR A 115 26.22 -7.99 -11.77
C TYR A 115 25.30 -7.97 -10.54
N LEU A 116 25.02 -9.14 -9.97
CA LEU A 116 24.31 -9.31 -8.70
C LEU A 116 25.09 -8.78 -7.48
N ALA A 117 26.43 -8.75 -7.54
CA ALA A 117 27.28 -8.12 -6.54
C ALA A 117 27.39 -6.58 -6.69
N ARG A 118 27.06 -6.03 -7.87
CA ARG A 118 27.14 -4.57 -8.15
C ARG A 118 25.86 -3.82 -7.82
N TYR A 119 24.70 -4.45 -7.94
CA TYR A 119 23.41 -3.83 -7.64
C TYR A 119 22.82 -4.49 -6.39
N ASN A 120 22.96 -3.83 -5.23
CA ASN A 120 22.38 -4.31 -3.96
C ASN A 120 20.89 -3.96 -3.82
N SER A 121 20.38 -3.12 -4.73
CA SER A 121 19.02 -2.61 -4.66
C SER A 121 18.40 -2.35 -6.02
N ILE A 122 17.07 -2.53 -6.09
CA ILE A 122 16.25 -2.09 -7.22
C ILE A 122 15.66 -0.73 -6.83
N VAL A 123 15.91 0.30 -7.65
CA VAL A 123 15.16 1.57 -7.58
C VAL A 123 13.80 1.31 -8.20
N GLY A 124 12.74 1.57 -7.45
CA GLY A 124 11.42 1.06 -7.79
C GLY A 124 10.64 1.86 -8.83
N PHE A 125 9.41 1.41 -9.07
CA PHE A 125 8.46 1.96 -10.03
C PHE A 125 7.21 2.47 -9.30
N SER A 126 6.43 3.33 -9.97
CA SER A 126 5.15 3.84 -9.44
C SER A 126 3.97 3.37 -10.28
N ILE A 127 2.88 3.01 -9.62
CA ILE A 127 1.56 2.84 -10.24
C ILE A 127 0.69 4.02 -9.77
N LYS A 128 0.09 4.73 -10.72
CA LYS A 128 -0.94 5.73 -10.45
C LYS A 128 -2.30 5.14 -10.77
N PHE A 129 -3.27 5.44 -9.93
CA PHE A 129 -4.65 5.02 -10.12
C PHE A 129 -5.50 6.25 -10.44
N ASN A 130 -6.41 6.10 -11.40
CA ASN A 130 -7.36 7.13 -11.79
C ASN A 130 -8.59 7.09 -10.90
#